data_AF-A0A2V8JZQ9-F1
#
_entry.id   AF-A0A2V8JZQ9-F1
#
_cell.length_a   1.000
_cell.length_b   1.000
_cell.length_c   1.000
_cell.angle_alpha   90.00
_cell.angle_beta   90.00
_cell.angle_gamma   90.00
#
_symmetry.space_group_name_H-M   'P 1'
#
loop_
_entity.id
_entity.type
_entity.pdbx_description
1 polymer ?
#
loop_
_entity_poly.entity_id
_entity_poly.type
_entity_poly.pdbx_seq_one_letter_code
_entity_poly.pdbx_strand_id
1 'polypeptide(L)'
;MYLDTSGRPNTQWLNPAAFAPPALGTLGNMGRATLRLPLAWQFDMAVSRVFRFRESQRMEFRAEAYNVLNSFRPGVPPGSPNSAQVVDTNLSSSQFGKIRLSLEPRILQFALKYLF
;
A
#
# COMPACT_ATOMS: atom_id res chain seq x y z
N MET A 1 1.87 22.05 5.08
CA MET A 1 1.86 21.27 3.83
C MET A 1 0.87 20.10 3.92
N TYR A 2 0.94 19.29 4.99
CA TYR A 2 0.03 18.15 5.20
C TYR A 2 -1.20 18.54 6.04
N LEU A 3 -2.33 17.84 5.84
CA LEU A 3 -3.56 17.95 6.65
C LEU A 3 -3.77 16.70 7.50
N ASP A 4 -4.45 15.67 6.98
CA ASP A 4 -4.67 14.42 7.72
C ASP A 4 -3.48 13.48 7.54
N THR A 5 -2.71 13.27 8.62
CA THR A 5 -1.52 12.40 8.57
C THR A 5 -1.77 10.92 8.88
N SER A 6 -3.03 10.51 9.07
CA SER A 6 -3.38 9.15 9.51
C SER A 6 -3.23 8.08 8.43
N GLY A 7 -3.09 8.47 7.16
CA GLY A 7 -2.95 7.52 6.05
C GLY A 7 -4.22 6.70 5.76
N ARG A 8 -5.39 7.17 6.20
CA ARG A 8 -6.68 6.52 5.95
C ARG A 8 -7.12 6.66 4.48
N PRO A 9 -8.02 5.78 3.99
CA PRO A 9 -8.53 5.88 2.62
C PRO A 9 -9.35 7.16 2.42
N ASN A 10 -9.22 7.76 1.24
CA ASN A 10 -9.97 8.95 0.80
C ASN A 10 -9.79 10.20 1.66
N THR A 11 -8.72 10.29 2.46
CA THR A 11 -8.45 11.48 3.26
C THR A 11 -7.65 12.52 2.47
N GLN A 12 -7.82 13.79 2.89
CA GLN A 12 -7.05 14.91 2.35
C GLN A 12 -5.68 14.95 3.03
N TRP A 13 -4.65 14.46 2.33
CA TRP A 13 -3.27 14.40 2.80
C TRP A 13 -2.53 15.72 2.62
N LEU A 14 -2.61 16.33 1.43
CA LEU A 14 -1.99 17.64 1.16
C LEU A 14 -3.00 18.76 1.33
N ASN A 15 -2.58 19.88 1.91
CA ASN A 15 -3.38 21.10 1.97
C ASN A 15 -3.35 21.79 0.59
N PRO A 16 -4.46 21.88 -0.16
CA PRO A 16 -4.47 22.58 -1.45
C PRO A 16 -4.07 24.06 -1.34
N ALA A 17 -4.42 24.72 -0.23
CA ALA A 17 -4.09 26.13 0.00
C ALA A 17 -2.58 26.37 0.24
N ALA A 18 -1.78 25.32 0.44
CA ALA A 18 -0.34 25.42 0.60
C ALA A 18 0.43 25.40 -0.73
N PHE A 19 -0.25 25.26 -1.86
CA PHE A 19 0.37 25.16 -3.18
C PHE A 19 -0.30 26.11 -4.17
N ALA A 20 0.51 26.68 -5.05
CA ALA A 20 0.06 27.47 -6.17
C ALA A 20 1.05 27.30 -7.33
N PRO A 21 0.62 27.44 -8.59
CA PRO A 21 1.54 27.53 -9.70
C PRO A 21 2.47 28.75 -9.50
N PRO A 22 3.78 28.64 -9.80
CA PRO A 22 4.67 29.78 -9.77
C PRO A 22 4.27 30.81 -10.84
N ALA A 23 4.73 32.05 -10.68
CA ALA A 23 4.52 33.08 -11.69
C ALA A 23 5.12 32.66 -13.04
N LEU A 24 4.49 33.04 -14.15
CA LEU A 24 4.97 32.70 -15.48
C LEU A 24 6.41 33.18 -15.68
N GLY A 25 7.27 32.28 -16.18
CA GLY A 25 8.70 32.55 -16.35
C GLY A 25 9.55 32.41 -15.07
N THR A 26 8.96 31.99 -13.94
CA THR A 26 9.69 31.77 -12.68
C THR A 26 9.69 30.30 -12.27
N LEU A 27 10.73 29.89 -11.54
CA LEU A 27 10.76 28.59 -10.87
C LEU A 27 10.01 28.67 -9.54
N GLY A 28 9.34 27.58 -9.18
CA GLY A 28 8.71 27.45 -7.86
C GLY A 28 9.74 27.34 -6.74
N ASN A 29 9.27 27.54 -5.50
CA ASN A 29 10.09 27.43 -4.28
C ASN A 29 10.14 26.01 -3.68
N MET A 30 9.48 25.03 -4.31
CA MET A 30 9.50 23.65 -3.84
C MET A 30 10.64 22.86 -4.47
N GLY A 31 11.36 22.11 -3.64
CA GLY A 31 12.37 21.16 -4.09
C GLY A 31 11.78 19.91 -4.76
N ARG A 32 12.64 19.16 -5.46
CA ARG A 32 12.28 17.81 -5.95
C ARG A 32 12.14 16.86 -4.76
N ALA A 33 11.16 15.94 -4.83
CA ALA A 33 10.92 14.89 -3.85
C ALA A 33 10.73 15.37 -2.39
N THR A 34 10.19 16.58 -2.19
CA THR A 34 9.92 17.13 -0.84
C THR A 34 8.67 16.53 -0.19
N LEU A 35 7.77 15.96 -0.99
CA LEU A 35 6.54 15.31 -0.52
C LEU A 35 6.86 13.95 0.10
N ARG A 36 6.39 13.74 1.34
CA ARG A 36 6.45 12.47 2.05
C ARG A 36 5.10 11.76 1.97
N LEU A 37 5.16 10.45 1.85
CA LEU A 37 3.98 9.60 1.88
C LEU A 37 3.58 9.27 3.32
N PRO A 38 2.30 8.93 3.56
CA PRO A 38 1.85 8.44 4.85
C PRO A 38 2.60 7.16 5.24
N LEU A 39 2.74 6.94 6.54
CA LEU A 39 3.28 5.68 7.05
C LEU A 39 2.25 4.56 6.85
N ALA A 40 2.71 3.38 6.46
CA ALA A 40 1.91 2.18 6.36
C ALA A 40 2.63 1.02 7.06
N TRP A 41 1.87 0.07 7.58
CA TRP A 41 2.40 -1.13 8.23
C TRP A 41 1.56 -2.34 7.82
N GLN A 42 2.17 -3.52 7.92
CA GLN A 42 1.49 -4.79 7.67
C GLN A 42 1.97 -5.83 8.68
N PHE A 43 1.12 -6.80 8.94
CA PHE A 43 1.45 -7.98 9.72
C PHE A 43 1.16 -9.22 8.87
N ASP A 44 2.18 -10.03 8.65
CA ASP A 44 2.12 -11.25 7.84
C ASP A 44 2.36 -12.46 8.74
N MET A 45 1.70 -13.57 8.42
CA MET A 45 1.79 -14.79 9.22
C MET A 45 1.76 -16.03 8.33
N ALA A 46 2.56 -17.03 8.70
CA ALA A 46 2.50 -18.36 8.10
C ALA A 46 2.48 -19.42 9.20
N VAL A 47 1.63 -20.43 9.04
CA VAL A 47 1.54 -21.59 9.94
C VAL A 47 1.65 -22.84 9.10
N SER A 48 2.55 -23.75 9.48
CA SER A 48 2.68 -25.04 8.84
C SER A 48 2.72 -26.18 9.86
N ARG A 49 2.21 -27.34 9.46
CA ARG A 49 2.23 -28.56 10.26
C ARG A 49 2.42 -29.77 9.38
N VAL A 50 3.34 -30.65 9.78
CA VAL A 50 3.53 -31.96 9.17
C VAL A 50 2.80 -33.02 10.02
N PHE A 51 1.90 -33.74 9.38
CA PHE A 51 1.23 -34.93 9.88
C PHE A 51 1.94 -36.16 9.33
N ARG A 52 2.39 -37.06 10.22
CA ARG A 52 3.00 -38.34 9.85
C ARG A 52 1.96 -39.43 10.05
N PHE A 53 1.63 -40.16 8.99
CA PHE A 53 0.63 -41.24 9.05
C PHE A 53 1.29 -42.61 9.20
N ARG A 54 2.37 -42.84 8.43
CA ARG A 54 3.16 -44.09 8.42
C ARG A 54 4.64 -43.74 8.30
N GLU A 55 5.50 -44.74 8.40
CA GLU A 55 6.96 -44.57 8.38
C GLU A 55 7.48 -43.84 7.11
N SER A 56 6.87 -44.08 5.95
CA SER A 56 7.22 -43.38 4.70
C SER A 56 6.28 -42.24 4.30
N GLN A 57 5.07 -42.17 4.87
CA GLN A 57 4.02 -41.26 4.41
C GLN A 57 3.86 -40.04 5.32
N ARG A 58 4.01 -38.84 4.74
CA ARG A 58 3.82 -37.57 5.43
C ARG A 58 2.99 -36.58 4.62
N MET A 59 2.19 -35.79 5.31
CA MET A 59 1.38 -34.72 4.75
C MET A 59 1.71 -33.41 5.44
N GLU A 60 2.05 -32.39 4.66
CA GLU A 60 2.36 -31.05 5.15
C GLU A 60 1.21 -30.11 4.75
N PHE A 61 0.59 -29.50 5.75
CA PHE A 61 -0.37 -28.42 5.58
C PHE A 61 0.31 -27.10 5.88
N ARG A 62 0.13 -26.10 5.00
CA ARG A 62 0.63 -24.74 5.17
C ARG A 62 -0.47 -23.74 4.86
N ALA A 63 -0.65 -22.79 5.75
CA ALA A 63 -1.52 -21.63 5.56
C ALA A 63 -0.68 -20.36 5.71
N GLU A 64 -0.84 -19.43 4.78
CA GLU A 64 -0.20 -18.11 4.80
C GLU A 64 -1.26 -17.02 4.72
N ALA A 65 -0.98 -15.92 5.40
CA ALA A 65 -1.80 -14.73 5.40
C ALA A 65 -0.89 -13.51 5.30
N TYR A 66 -1.02 -12.75 4.21
CA TYR A 66 -0.41 -11.44 4.03
C TYR A 66 -1.42 -10.36 4.44
N ASN A 67 -0.97 -9.32 5.14
CA ASN A 67 -1.84 -8.30 5.73
C ASN A 67 -2.98 -8.92 6.56
N VAL A 68 -2.62 -9.74 7.56
CA VAL A 68 -3.53 -10.50 8.44
C VAL A 68 -4.63 -9.61 9.03
N LEU A 69 -4.26 -8.41 9.45
CA LEU A 69 -5.15 -7.43 10.08
C LEU A 69 -5.98 -6.63 9.07
N ASN A 70 -5.79 -6.87 7.77
CA ASN A 70 -6.47 -6.20 6.67
C ASN A 70 -6.41 -4.67 6.78
N SER A 71 -5.24 -4.13 7.18
CA SER A 71 -5.03 -2.68 7.27
C SER A 71 -5.02 -2.08 5.87
N PHE A 72 -5.63 -0.90 5.72
CA PHE A 72 -5.43 -0.07 4.55
C PHE A 72 -3.96 0.40 4.54
N ARG A 73 -3.35 0.35 3.36
CA ARG A 73 -1.94 0.73 3.16
C ARG A 73 -1.86 1.62 1.94
N PRO A 74 -1.70 2.96 2.10
CA PRO A 74 -1.48 3.87 0.98
C PRO A 74 -0.33 3.39 0.12
N GLY A 75 -0.56 3.21 -1.17
CA GLY A 75 0.47 2.75 -2.09
C GLY A 75 -0.06 2.49 -3.47
N VAL A 76 0.86 2.36 -4.43
CA VAL A 76 0.54 2.01 -5.81
C VAL A 76 0.63 0.48 -5.92
N PRO A 77 -0.48 -0.23 -6.21
CA PRO A 77 -0.43 -1.68 -6.30
C PRO A 77 0.43 -2.14 -7.50
N PRO A 78 1.03 -3.35 -7.43
CA PRO A 78 1.76 -3.91 -8.55
C PRO A 78 0.90 -3.96 -9.82
N GLY A 79 1.46 -3.57 -10.97
CA GLY A 79 0.74 -3.54 -12.25
C GLY A 79 -0.15 -2.32 -12.48
N SER A 80 -0.13 -1.32 -11.59
CA SER A 80 -0.79 -0.04 -11.84
C SER A 80 -0.13 0.73 -13.01
N PRO A 81 -0.87 1.54 -13.78
CA PRO A 81 -0.29 2.38 -14.83
C PRO A 81 0.82 3.29 -14.30
N ASN A 82 1.83 3.61 -15.11
CA ASN A 82 2.96 4.49 -14.72
C ASN A 82 2.54 5.89 -14.25
N SER A 83 1.32 6.32 -14.53
CA SER A 83 0.72 7.57 -14.07
C SER A 83 0.05 7.48 -12.69
N ALA A 84 -0.03 6.29 -12.11
CA ALA A 84 -0.63 6.08 -10.81
C ALA A 84 0.27 6.64 -9.69
N GLN A 85 -0.28 7.57 -8.91
CA GLN A 85 0.39 8.14 -7.75
C GLN A 85 -0.45 7.87 -6.50
N VAL A 86 0.22 7.61 -5.38
CA VAL A 86 -0.45 7.42 -4.08
C VAL A 86 -1.29 8.63 -3.70
N VAL A 87 -0.77 9.82 -4.02
CA VAL A 87 -1.42 11.12 -3.81
C VAL A 87 -1.38 11.88 -5.13
N ASP A 88 -2.51 12.45 -5.53
CA ASP A 88 -2.60 13.27 -6.74
C ASP A 88 -1.90 14.62 -6.53
N THR A 89 -0.86 14.90 -7.32
CA THR A 89 -0.12 16.18 -7.26
C THR A 89 -0.48 17.14 -8.39
N ASN A 90 -1.49 16.84 -9.20
CA ASN A 90 -1.97 17.75 -10.23
C ASN A 90 -2.84 18.86 -9.61
N LEU A 91 -2.32 20.09 -9.57
CA LEU A 91 -2.98 21.25 -8.95
C LEU A 91 -4.34 21.60 -9.57
N SER A 92 -4.61 21.22 -10.82
CA SER A 92 -5.92 21.43 -11.45
C SER A 92 -6.92 20.29 -11.21
N SER A 93 -6.50 19.21 -10.55
CA SER A 93 -7.36 18.06 -10.24
C SER A 93 -8.26 18.34 -9.03
N SER A 94 -9.54 17.97 -9.13
CA SER A 94 -10.47 17.94 -7.98
C SER A 94 -10.08 16.92 -6.90
N GLN A 95 -9.08 16.09 -7.19
CA GLN A 95 -8.55 15.05 -6.31
C GLN A 95 -7.18 15.40 -5.76
N PHE A 96 -6.66 16.60 -6.05
CA PHE A 96 -5.36 17.07 -5.56
C PHE A 96 -5.23 16.82 -4.05
N GLY A 97 -4.12 16.19 -3.67
CA GLY A 97 -3.76 15.95 -2.28
C GLY A 97 -4.53 14.83 -1.60
N LYS A 98 -5.37 14.05 -2.29
CA LYS A 98 -6.10 12.91 -1.69
C LYS A 98 -5.36 11.59 -1.86
N ILE A 99 -5.47 10.73 -0.86
CA ILE A 99 -4.99 9.34 -0.93
C ILE A 99 -6.11 8.46 -1.49
N ARG A 100 -5.87 7.85 -2.65
CA ARG A 100 -6.89 7.07 -3.38
C ARG A 100 -6.49 5.64 -3.71
N LEU A 101 -5.19 5.35 -3.68
CA LEU A 101 -4.65 4.05 -4.03
C LEU A 101 -4.24 3.29 -2.78
N SER A 102 -4.42 1.98 -2.84
CA SER A 102 -4.04 1.04 -1.79
C SER A 102 -3.14 -0.03 -2.38
N LEU A 103 -2.20 -0.51 -1.56
CA LEU A 103 -1.58 -1.82 -1.77
C LEU A 103 -2.60 -2.94 -1.58
N GLU A 104 -2.17 -4.17 -1.85
CA GLU A 104 -3.03 -5.35 -1.84
C GLU A 104 -3.78 -5.51 -0.50
N PRO A 105 -5.04 -5.96 -0.54
CA PRO A 105 -5.79 -6.31 0.66
C PRO A 105 -5.22 -7.59 1.29
N ARG A 106 -5.88 -8.10 2.33
CA ARG A 106 -5.49 -9.39 2.92
C ARG A 106 -5.52 -10.52 1.87
N ILE A 107 -4.41 -11.25 1.75
CA ILE A 107 -4.29 -12.42 0.87
C ILE A 107 -4.12 -13.65 1.75
N LEU A 108 -4.95 -14.67 1.54
CA LEU A 108 -4.84 -15.97 2.19
C LEU A 108 -4.42 -17.02 1.16
N GLN A 109 -3.41 -17.81 1.50
CA GLN A 109 -2.91 -18.89 0.65
C GLN A 109 -2.86 -20.19 1.45
N PHE A 110 -3.20 -21.28 0.80
CA PHE A 110 -3.21 -22.61 1.39
C PHE A 110 -2.46 -23.56 0.49
N ALA A 111 -1.63 -24.40 1.09
CA ALA A 111 -0.90 -25.44 0.39
C ALA A 111 -1.01 -26.76 1.16
N LEU A 112 -1.12 -27.83 0.38
CA LEU A 112 -1.11 -29.19 0.86
C LEU A 112 -0.05 -29.96 0.07
N LYS A 113 0.88 -30.60 0.77
CA LYS A 113 1.92 -31.42 0.16
C LYS A 113 1.86 -32.83 0.72
N TYR A 114 1.76 -33.81 -0.17
CA TYR A 114 1.80 -35.23 0.17
C TYR A 114 3.13 -35.83 -0.29
N LEU A 115 3.75 -36.64 0.56
CA LEU A 115 4.97 -37.39 0.25
C LEU A 115 4.77 -38.86 0.60
N PHE A 116 5.18 -39.73 -0.32
CA PHE A 116 5.00 -41.19 -0.29
C PHE A 116 6.34 -41.93 -0.30
#